data_AF-A0A1A2YU96-F1
#
_entry.id   AF-A0A1A2YU96-F1
#
_cell.length_a   1.000
_cell.length_b   1.000
_cell.length_c   1.000
_cell.angle_alpha   90.00
_cell.angle_beta   90.00
_cell.angle_gamma   90.00
#
_symmetry.space_group_name_H-M   'P 1'
#
loop_
_entity.id
_entity.type
_entity.pdbx_description
1 polymer ?
#
loop_
_entity_poly.entity_id
_entity_poly.type
_entity_poly.pdbx_seq_one_letter_code
_entity_poly.pdbx_strand_id
1 'polypeptide(L)'
;MLADTVVFTSPVAFKPYVGKPITAAILSGVMRVFEDFHYVREIADGNGRDHALVFETGIAGAPGVKITGCDFLHFNDDGLIDDFMVMVRPLSGATALSEAMAAQFDRIQQEAVELANQFATA
;
A
#
# COMPACT_ATOMS: atom_id res chain seq x y z
N MET A 1 10.57 -2.35 6.51
CA MET A 1 10.88 -3.78 6.29
C MET A 1 10.50 -4.17 4.85
N LEU A 2 11.05 -3.49 3.85
CA LEU A 2 10.78 -3.79 2.43
C LEU A 2 12.07 -4.34 1.81
N ALA A 3 11.97 -5.40 1.03
CA ALA A 3 13.05 -5.87 0.17
C ALA A 3 13.31 -4.84 -0.93
N ASP A 4 14.55 -4.73 -1.41
CA ASP A 4 14.89 -3.73 -2.44
C ASP A 4 14.12 -3.98 -3.75
N THR A 5 13.79 -5.24 -4.03
CA THR A 5 13.02 -5.71 -5.20
C THR A 5 11.52 -5.87 -4.94
N VAL A 6 10.99 -5.34 -3.83
CA VAL A 6 9.57 -5.48 -3.47
C VAL A 6 8.66 -5.10 -4.64
N VAL A 7 7.63 -5.89 -4.86
CA VAL A 7 6.58 -5.62 -5.84
C VAL A 7 5.33 -5.16 -5.10
N PHE A 8 4.81 -3.99 -5.46
CA PHE A 8 3.57 -3.46 -4.94
C PHE A 8 2.45 -3.58 -5.98
N THR A 9 1.40 -4.31 -5.65
CA THR A 9 0.21 -4.52 -6.49
C THR A 9 -0.95 -3.68 -5.94
N SER A 10 -1.33 -2.66 -6.70
CA SER A 10 -2.35 -1.67 -6.32
C SER A 10 -3.78 -2.19 -6.53
N PRO A 11 -4.76 -1.73 -5.72
CA PRO A 11 -6.17 -2.03 -5.94
C PRO A 11 -6.77 -1.22 -7.12
N VAL A 12 -6.06 -0.21 -7.61
CA VAL A 12 -6.57 0.76 -8.61
C VAL A 12 -5.75 0.80 -9.90
N ALA A 13 -4.44 0.51 -9.82
CA ALA A 13 -3.56 0.46 -10.99
C ALA A 13 -3.29 -0.98 -11.43
N PHE A 14 -3.45 -1.27 -12.73
CA PHE A 14 -3.21 -2.61 -13.28
C PHE A 14 -1.72 -3.00 -13.30
N LYS A 15 -0.83 -2.06 -13.62
CA LYS A 15 0.62 -2.33 -13.65
C LYS A 15 1.17 -2.30 -12.22
N PRO A 16 1.92 -3.34 -11.80
CA PRO A 16 2.58 -3.34 -10.50
C PRO A 16 3.72 -2.33 -10.47
N TYR A 17 4.03 -1.86 -9.27
CA TYR A 17 5.16 -0.97 -8.99
C TYR A 17 6.30 -1.82 -8.43
N VAL A 18 7.50 -1.70 -9.01
CA VAL A 18 8.65 -2.50 -8.61
C VAL A 18 9.69 -1.61 -7.96
N GLY A 19 10.14 -2.03 -6.78
CA GLY A 19 11.24 -1.43 -6.06
C GLY A 19 10.82 -0.72 -4.78
N LYS A 20 11.69 -0.80 -3.78
CA LYS A 20 11.51 -0.21 -2.45
C LYS A 20 11.21 1.30 -2.43
N PRO A 21 11.87 2.18 -3.22
CA PRO A 21 11.59 3.61 -3.16
C PRO A 21 10.15 3.96 -3.53
N ILE A 22 9.65 3.39 -4.64
CA ILE A 22 8.29 3.69 -5.13
C ILE A 22 7.23 3.07 -4.22
N THR A 23 7.46 1.84 -3.73
CA THR A 23 6.54 1.20 -2.78
C THR A 23 6.44 2.00 -1.48
N ALA A 24 7.56 2.45 -0.90
CA ALA A 24 7.55 3.27 0.31
C ALA A 24 6.85 4.62 0.10
N ALA A 25 7.07 5.28 -1.05
CA ALA A 25 6.39 6.52 -1.40
C ALA A 25 4.86 6.31 -1.55
N ILE A 26 4.43 5.24 -2.20
CA ILE A 26 3.00 4.89 -2.33
C ILE A 26 2.37 4.65 -0.97
N LEU A 27 3.00 3.83 -0.11
CA LEU A 27 2.48 3.57 1.23
C LEU A 27 2.36 4.86 2.05
N SER A 28 3.32 5.77 1.93
CA SER A 28 3.26 7.10 2.56
C SER A 28 2.12 7.96 2.00
N GLY A 29 1.85 7.87 0.69
CA GLY A 29 0.69 8.49 0.05
C GLY A 29 -0.64 7.95 0.57
N VAL A 30 -0.78 6.63 0.68
CA VAL A 30 -1.98 5.96 1.21
C VAL A 30 -2.28 6.41 2.64
N MET A 31 -1.26 6.53 3.49
CA MET A 31 -1.43 7.00 4.88
C MET A 31 -1.95 8.44 5.00
N ARG A 32 -1.84 9.25 3.94
CA ARG A 32 -2.44 10.61 3.89
C ARG A 32 -3.89 10.59 3.42
N VAL A 33 -4.29 9.55 2.69
CA VAL A 33 -5.62 9.39 2.12
C VAL A 33 -6.56 8.66 3.07
N PHE A 34 -6.05 7.68 3.81
CA PHE A 34 -6.85 6.90 4.75
C PHE A 34 -7.17 7.69 6.03
N GLU A 35 -8.42 7.61 6.45
CA GLU A 35 -8.94 8.19 7.70
C GLU A 35 -9.45 7.09 8.63
N ASP A 36 -9.27 7.24 9.94
CA ASP A 36 -9.71 6.25 10.95
C ASP A 36 -9.26 4.80 10.63
N PHE A 37 -8.09 4.65 9.99
CA PHE A 37 -7.57 3.34 9.58
C PHE A 37 -7.32 2.44 10.79
N HIS A 38 -7.81 1.21 10.74
CA HIS A 38 -7.50 0.19 11.73
C HIS A 38 -7.64 -1.22 11.15
N TYR A 39 -6.74 -2.12 11.58
CA TYR A 39 -6.86 -3.55 11.28
C TYR A 39 -7.96 -4.18 12.13
N VAL A 40 -8.79 -5.01 11.50
CA VAL A 40 -9.92 -5.70 12.13
C VAL A 40 -9.73 -7.21 12.19
N ARG A 41 -8.83 -7.77 11.37
CA ARG A 41 -8.51 -9.20 11.37
C ARG A 41 -7.16 -9.47 10.73
N GLU A 42 -6.41 -10.41 11.30
CA GLU A 42 -5.17 -10.93 10.74
C GLU A 42 -5.35 -12.43 10.43
N ILE A 43 -4.82 -12.85 9.28
CA ILE A 43 -4.77 -14.23 8.83
C ILE A 43 -3.33 -14.50 8.41
N ALA A 44 -2.67 -15.46 9.06
CA ALA A 44 -1.30 -15.84 8.73
C ALA A 44 -1.28 -17.29 8.23
N ASP A 45 -0.35 -17.61 7.33
CA ASP A 45 -0.06 -19.00 6.97
C ASP A 45 0.71 -19.72 8.10
N GLY A 46 0.77 -21.05 8.00
CA GLY A 46 1.43 -21.87 9.02
C GLY A 46 2.95 -21.65 9.12
N ASN A 47 3.59 -21.13 8.07
CA ASN A 47 5.03 -20.86 8.05
C ASN A 47 5.37 -19.41 8.43
N GLY A 48 4.37 -18.55 8.62
CA GLY A 48 4.52 -17.14 9.02
C GLY A 48 5.09 -16.22 7.94
N ARG A 49 5.08 -16.63 6.67
CA ARG A 49 5.60 -15.83 5.54
C ARG A 49 4.51 -15.13 4.75
N ASP A 50 3.28 -15.64 4.79
CA ASP A 50 2.15 -15.05 4.10
C ASP A 50 1.15 -14.51 5.12
N HIS A 51 0.83 -13.23 4.99
CA HIS A 51 -0.11 -12.55 5.87
C HIS A 51 -1.19 -11.84 5.07
N ALA A 52 -2.42 -11.90 5.57
CA ALA A 52 -3.55 -11.12 5.08
C ALA A 52 -4.12 -10.28 6.23
N LEU A 53 -3.95 -8.96 6.15
CA LEU A 53 -4.35 -8.01 7.16
C LEU A 53 -5.59 -7.25 6.68
N VAL A 54 -6.75 -7.63 7.21
CA VAL A 54 -8.02 -6.98 6.87
C VAL A 54 -8.15 -5.70 7.67
N PHE A 55 -8.48 -4.61 6.99
CA PHE A 55 -8.64 -3.29 7.60
C PHE A 55 -9.96 -2.63 7.20
N GLU A 56 -10.36 -1.65 8.01
CA GLU A 56 -11.42 -0.71 7.69
C GLU A 56 -10.88 0.73 7.77
N THR A 57 -11.36 1.59 6.87
CA THR A 57 -10.94 3.00 6.83
C THR A 57 -11.96 3.87 6.08
N GLY A 58 -11.95 5.17 6.36
CA GLY A 58 -12.55 6.21 5.52
C GLY A 58 -11.55 6.77 4.50
N ILE A 59 -12.00 7.70 3.66
CA ILE A 59 -11.18 8.34 2.63
C ILE A 59 -11.27 9.86 2.79
N ALA A 60 -10.11 10.50 2.94
CA ALA A 60 -9.99 11.94 3.01
C ALA A 60 -10.56 12.60 1.75
N GLY A 61 -11.40 13.62 1.96
CA GLY A 61 -12.10 14.31 0.86
C GLY A 61 -13.34 13.58 0.34
N ALA A 62 -13.72 12.42 0.90
CA ALA A 62 -14.94 11.69 0.56
C ALA A 62 -15.78 11.34 1.81
N PRO A 63 -16.44 12.33 2.46
CA PRO A 63 -17.20 12.10 3.69
C PRO A 63 -18.28 11.03 3.55
N GLY A 64 -18.36 10.13 4.52
CA GLY A 64 -19.33 9.03 4.54
C GLY A 64 -18.93 7.81 3.69
N VAL A 65 -17.85 7.89 2.91
CA VAL A 65 -17.27 6.71 2.26
C VAL A 65 -16.50 5.89 3.29
N LYS A 66 -16.81 4.59 3.37
CA LYS A 66 -16.08 3.61 4.17
C LYS A 66 -15.67 2.45 3.27
N ILE A 67 -14.44 1.98 3.44
CA ILE A 67 -13.90 0.85 2.70
C ILE A 67 -13.46 -0.25 3.68
N THR A 68 -13.62 -1.49 3.24
CA THR A 68 -12.89 -2.62 3.82
C THR A 68 -11.81 -2.99 2.82
N GLY A 69 -10.58 -3.14 3.29
CA GLY A 69 -9.48 -3.61 2.46
C GLY A 69 -8.73 -4.76 3.10
N CYS A 70 -7.77 -5.29 2.35
CA CYS A 70 -6.86 -6.31 2.82
C CYS A 70 -5.48 -6.06 2.22
N ASP A 71 -4.48 -5.97 3.09
CA ASP A 71 -3.08 -6.02 2.70
C ASP A 71 -2.66 -7.50 2.69
N PHE A 72 -2.15 -7.98 1.56
CA PHE A 72 -1.54 -9.29 1.42
C PHE A 72 -0.03 -9.09 1.34
N LEU A 73 0.68 -9.70 2.28
CA LEU A 73 2.12 -9.54 2.43
C LEU A 73 2.79 -10.90 2.28
N HIS A 74 3.79 -10.97 1.40
CA HIS A 74 4.77 -12.05 1.39
C HIS A 74 6.09 -11.55 1.99
N PHE A 75 6.69 -12.37 2.85
CA PHE A 75 8.02 -12.14 3.41
C PHE A 75 9.01 -13.14 2.85
N ASN A 76 10.14 -12.62 2.35
CA ASN A 76 11.25 -13.44 1.89
C ASN A 76 12.01 -14.10 3.06
N ASP A 77 13.03 -14.91 2.75
CA ASP A 77 13.82 -15.65 3.74
C ASP A 77 14.63 -14.73 4.69
N ASP A 78 14.85 -13.46 4.32
CA ASP A 78 15.49 -12.44 5.16
C ASP A 78 14.48 -11.72 6.08
N GLY A 79 13.20 -12.09 6.04
CA GLY A 79 12.13 -11.45 6.80
C GLY A 79 11.76 -10.06 6.29
N LEU A 80 12.02 -9.77 5.00
CA LEU A 80 11.66 -8.52 4.33
C LEU A 80 10.44 -8.75 3.42
N ILE A 81 9.57 -7.75 3.31
CA ILE A 81 8.42 -7.82 2.40
C ILE A 81 8.90 -7.71 0.96
N ASP A 82 8.65 -8.72 0.13
CA ASP A 82 9.00 -8.78 -1.28
C ASP A 82 7.78 -8.81 -2.22
N ASP A 83 6.59 -9.13 -1.72
CA ASP A 83 5.29 -8.88 -2.38
C ASP A 83 4.32 -8.18 -1.42
N PHE A 84 3.75 -7.07 -1.87
CA PHE A 84 2.76 -6.28 -1.14
C PHE A 84 1.58 -5.99 -2.08
N MET A 85 0.49 -6.70 -1.90
CA MET A 85 -0.73 -6.51 -2.67
C MET A 85 -1.85 -5.92 -1.81
N VAL A 86 -2.59 -4.96 -2.33
CA VAL A 86 -3.75 -4.38 -1.64
C VAL A 86 -5.01 -4.60 -2.47
N MET A 87 -6.07 -5.06 -1.81
CA MET A 87 -7.42 -5.11 -2.39
C MET A 87 -8.39 -4.31 -1.53
N VAL A 88 -9.37 -3.66 -2.14
CA VAL A 88 -10.39 -2.88 -1.41
C VAL A 88 -11.79 -3.12 -1.96
N ARG A 89 -12.79 -2.91 -1.11
CA ARG A 89 -14.22 -2.93 -1.43
C ARG A 89 -14.96 -1.83 -0.64
N PRO A 90 -16.17 -1.43 -1.05
CA PRO A 90 -16.85 -1.75 -2.31
C PRO A 90 -16.25 -0.98 -3.50
N LEU A 91 -16.75 -1.22 -4.72
CA LEU A 91 -16.30 -0.54 -5.94
C LEU A 91 -16.37 0.99 -5.81
N SER A 92 -17.43 1.54 -5.23
CA SER A 92 -17.54 2.99 -5.00
C SER A 92 -16.42 3.53 -4.10
N GLY A 93 -16.01 2.75 -3.10
CA GLY A 93 -14.87 3.04 -2.27
C GLY A 93 -13.54 2.95 -3.02
N ALA A 94 -13.39 1.94 -3.88
CA ALA A 94 -12.21 1.80 -4.75
C ALA A 94 -12.08 2.98 -5.72
N THR A 95 -13.19 3.46 -6.28
CA THR A 95 -13.20 4.66 -7.14
C THR A 95 -12.77 5.90 -6.37
N ALA A 96 -13.35 6.15 -5.20
CA ALA A 96 -12.95 7.29 -4.35
C ALA A 96 -11.47 7.20 -3.94
N LEU A 97 -10.98 6.01 -3.64
CA LEU A 97 -9.56 5.78 -3.34
C LEU A 97 -8.69 6.10 -4.56
N SER A 98 -9.11 5.67 -5.75
CA SER A 98 -8.39 5.96 -6.99
C SER A 98 -8.26 7.46 -7.25
N GLU A 99 -9.34 8.22 -7.05
CA GLU A 99 -9.35 9.68 -7.22
C GLU A 99 -8.43 10.38 -6.21
N ALA A 100 -8.53 10.00 -4.93
CA ALA A 100 -7.69 10.56 -3.87
C ALA A 100 -6.20 10.25 -4.07
N MET A 101 -5.87 9.01 -4.48
CA MET A 101 -4.49 8.62 -4.78
C MET A 101 -3.95 9.30 -6.03
N ALA A 102 -4.77 9.52 -7.06
CA ALA A 102 -4.35 10.26 -8.24
C ALA A 102 -3.91 11.69 -7.88
N ALA A 103 -4.60 12.35 -6.94
CA ALA A 103 -4.21 13.67 -6.45
C ALA A 103 -2.89 13.67 -5.64
N GLN A 104 -2.46 12.52 -5.11
CA GLN A 104 -1.16 12.37 -4.43
C GLN A 104 -0.01 12.01 -5.39
N PHE A 105 -0.29 11.64 -6.64
CA PHE A 105 0.67 10.91 -7.46
C PHE A 105 1.92 11.71 -7.82
N ASP A 106 1.80 13.00 -8.14
CA ASP A 106 2.95 13.88 -8.40
C ASP A 106 3.90 13.94 -7.20
N ARG A 107 3.35 14.01 -5.98
CA ARG A 107 4.13 13.98 -4.75
C ARG A 107 4.78 12.62 -4.51
N ILE A 108 4.05 11.53 -4.76
CA ILE A 108 4.58 10.16 -4.66
C ILE A 108 5.78 9.98 -5.60
N GLN A 109 5.73 10.51 -6.82
CA GLN A 109 6.85 10.45 -7.75
C GLN A 109 8.08 11.20 -7.23
N GLN A 110 7.90 12.40 -6.69
CA GLN A 110 8.99 13.19 -6.11
C GLN A 110 9.63 12.46 -4.93
N GLU A 111 8.80 11.98 -3.99
CA GLU A 111 9.26 11.22 -2.82
C GLU A 111 9.98 9.93 -3.23
N ALA A 112 9.51 9.23 -4.27
CA ALA A 112 10.17 8.02 -4.76
C ALA A 112 11.58 8.32 -5.31
N VAL A 113 11.78 9.45 -5.99
CA VAL A 113 13.11 9.89 -6.47
C VAL A 113 14.02 10.25 -5.30
N GLU A 114 13.51 10.98 -4.31
CA GLU A 114 14.26 11.32 -3.10
C GLU A 114 14.69 10.07 -2.33
N LEU A 115 13.76 9.12 -2.12
CA LEU A 115 14.04 7.84 -1.47
C LEU A 115 15.05 7.00 -2.26
N ALA A 116 14.98 7.00 -3.60
CA ALA A 116 15.95 6.30 -4.43
C ALA A 116 17.37 6.84 -4.23
N ASN A 117 17.52 8.18 -4.17
CA ASN A 117 18.80 8.81 -3.87
C ASN A 117 19.28 8.47 -2.45
N GLN A 118 18.40 8.52 -1.46
CA GLN A 118 18.74 8.20 -0.08
C GLN A 118 19.22 6.75 0.07
N PHE A 119 18.50 5.79 -0.51
CA PHE A 119 18.87 4.38 -0.46
C PHE A 119 20.13 4.05 -1.28
N ALA A 120 20.46 4.82 -2.31
CA ALA A 120 21.71 4.64 -3.03
C ALA A 120 22.95 5.13 -2.25
N THR A 121 22.74 6.00 -1.25
CA THR A 121 23.82 6.58 -0.42
C THR A 121 23.98 5.93 0.96
N ALA A 122 23.09 5.01 1.32
CA ALA A 122 23.10 4.27 2.58
C ALA A 122 23.83 2.93 2.43
#